data_AF-A0A2V5PX26-F1
#
_entry.id   AF-A0A2V5PX26-F1
#
_cell.length_a   1.000
_cell.length_b   1.000
_cell.length_c   1.000
_cell.angle_alpha   90.00
_cell.angle_beta   90.00
_cell.angle_gamma   90.00
#
_symmetry.space_group_name_H-M   'P 1'
#
loop_
_entity.id
_entity.type
_entity.pdbx_description
1 polymer ?
#
loop_
_entity_poly.entity_id
_entity_poly.type
_entity_poly.pdbx_seq_one_letter_code
_entity_poly.pdbx_strand_id
1 'polypeptide(L)'
;MIPPPDRKTLAFTLIELVMVIGIITLLTVFLVPAFTNLRRTSDLTAAAYTIQGLLEQARTYAKVNNTYGWVGFYEEDGSIASTVPPTAGHGRLVLSSVASLDGTPIYSSAPGPIDPTRLTQVGKLVKIDNVHLPLFAIGTGTGDSFDTRPALQFEPVAGYNYSRFGELNAATPHTAPYSNSQFPFQYPVGNPAPLAQYTFLKTLQFSPRGESRINGNNYDIRRVVEIGLLQTRGSAVPIAAQGAGTSTAVYNNDAVAVQISGLGSVIKLYRR
;
A
#
# COMPACT_ATOMS: atom_id res chain seq x y z
N MET A 1 -43.27 65.40 -11.85
CA MET A 1 -42.93 64.13 -11.16
C MET A 1 -43.15 63.01 -12.16
N ILE A 2 -42.08 62.39 -12.67
CA ILE A 2 -42.12 61.37 -13.74
C ILE A 2 -42.11 60.00 -13.06
N PRO A 3 -43.04 59.07 -13.37
CA PRO A 3 -43.06 57.76 -12.74
C PRO A 3 -41.85 56.92 -13.18
N PRO A 4 -41.27 56.10 -12.29
CA PRO A 4 -40.12 55.27 -12.62
C PRO A 4 -40.52 54.16 -13.62
N PRO A 5 -39.60 53.75 -14.51
CA PRO A 5 -39.87 52.73 -15.53
C PRO A 5 -40.09 51.36 -14.89
N ASP A 6 -41.18 50.72 -15.31
CA ASP A 6 -41.63 49.42 -14.82
C ASP A 6 -40.68 48.31 -15.27
N ARG A 7 -39.93 47.72 -14.33
CA ARG A 7 -38.97 46.66 -14.60
C ARG A 7 -39.75 45.35 -14.69
N LYS A 8 -40.11 44.92 -15.90
CA LYS A 8 -40.71 43.60 -16.13
C LYS A 8 -39.70 42.52 -15.74
N THR A 9 -39.86 41.98 -14.54
CA THR A 9 -39.14 40.77 -14.11
C THR A 9 -39.69 39.62 -14.93
N LEU A 10 -38.93 39.17 -15.93
CA LEU A 10 -39.24 37.97 -16.70
C LEU A 10 -39.05 36.77 -15.76
N ALA A 11 -40.14 36.24 -15.21
CA ALA A 11 -40.13 35.03 -14.41
C ALA A 11 -40.05 33.81 -15.34
N PHE A 12 -39.26 32.81 -14.94
CA PHE A 12 -39.17 31.53 -15.64
C PHE A 12 -40.55 30.87 -15.73
N THR A 13 -40.91 30.37 -16.91
CA THR A 13 -42.14 29.61 -17.11
C THR A 13 -42.01 28.22 -16.47
N LEU A 14 -43.16 27.63 -16.11
CA LEU A 14 -43.19 26.29 -15.52
C LEU A 14 -42.57 25.22 -16.46
N ILE A 15 -42.78 25.37 -17.77
CA ILE A 15 -42.23 24.44 -18.77
C ILE A 15 -40.71 24.54 -18.88
N GLU A 16 -40.14 25.76 -18.80
CA GLU A 16 -38.69 25.95 -18.80
C GLU A 16 -38.06 25.34 -17.56
N LEU A 17 -38.69 25.46 -16.38
CA LEU A 17 -38.20 24.83 -15.15
C LEU A 17 -38.20 23.29 -15.27
N VAL A 18 -39.27 22.70 -15.82
CA VAL A 18 -39.35 21.25 -16.03
C VAL A 18 -38.30 20.77 -17.04
N MET A 19 -38.07 21.51 -18.12
CA MET A 19 -37.04 21.20 -19.11
C MET A 19 -35.64 21.26 -18.49
N VAL A 20 -35.34 22.28 -17.69
CA VAL A 20 -34.05 22.45 -17.00
C VAL A 20 -33.80 21.30 -16.01
N ILE A 21 -34.80 20.94 -15.20
CA ILE A 21 -34.68 19.81 -14.27
C ILE A 21 -34.48 18.51 -15.05
N GLY A 22 -35.20 18.30 -16.16
CA GLY A 22 -35.04 17.13 -17.02
C GLY A 22 -33.64 17.00 -17.64
N ILE A 23 -33.04 18.12 -18.04
CA ILE A 23 -31.66 18.13 -18.54
C ILE A 23 -30.66 17.89 -17.41
N ILE A 24 -30.84 18.51 -16.24
CA ILE A 24 -29.94 18.32 -15.09
C ILE A 24 -29.95 16.86 -14.61
N THR A 25 -31.12 16.21 -14.55
CA THR A 25 -31.20 14.80 -14.13
C THR A 25 -30.51 13.88 -15.13
N LEU A 26 -30.71 14.11 -16.43
CA LEU A 26 -30.03 13.37 -17.49
C LEU A 26 -28.51 13.54 -17.39
N LEU A 27 -28.02 14.78 -17.29
CA LEU A 27 -26.60 15.09 -17.15
C LEU A 27 -26.01 14.43 -15.90
N THR A 28 -26.73 14.47 -14.77
CA THR A 28 -26.25 13.88 -13.51
C THR A 28 -26.05 12.36 -13.64
N VAL A 29 -26.96 11.64 -14.31
CA VAL A 29 -26.82 10.19 -14.55
C VAL A 29 -25.55 9.86 -15.35
N PHE A 30 -25.23 10.66 -16.37
CA PHE A 30 -24.02 10.47 -17.15
C PHE A 30 -22.73 10.90 -16.44
N LEU A 31 -22.81 11.83 -15.48
CA LEU A 31 -21.66 12.31 -14.72
C LEU A 31 -21.19 11.34 -13.63
N VAL A 32 -22.09 10.53 -13.06
CA VAL A 32 -21.75 9.54 -12.02
C VAL A 32 -20.59 8.62 -12.42
N PRO A 33 -20.59 7.93 -13.58
CA PRO A 33 -19.47 7.05 -13.94
C PRO A 33 -18.13 7.81 -14.06
N ALA A 34 -18.14 9.04 -14.58
CA ALA A 34 -16.93 9.87 -14.70
C ALA A 34 -16.33 10.24 -13.33
N PHE A 35 -17.17 10.68 -12.38
CA PHE A 35 -16.70 10.99 -11.02
C PHE A 35 -16.21 9.75 -10.27
N THR A 36 -16.85 8.59 -10.46
CA THR A 36 -16.36 7.36 -9.83
C THR A 36 -15.01 6.93 -10.39
N ASN A 37 -14.73 7.12 -11.68
CA ASN A 37 -13.44 6.78 -12.27
C ASN A 37 -12.32 7.76 -11.86
N LEU A 38 -12.61 9.06 -11.77
CA LEU A 38 -11.65 10.05 -11.29
C LEU A 38 -11.26 9.84 -9.82
N ARG A 39 -12.24 9.53 -8.96
CA ARG A 39 -11.98 9.24 -7.54
C ARG A 39 -11.13 7.98 -7.37
N ARG A 40 -11.29 6.98 -8.24
CA ARG A 40 -10.51 5.73 -8.23
C ARG A 40 -9.01 5.97 -8.37
N THR A 41 -8.61 6.68 -9.43
CA THR A 41 -7.19 6.98 -9.69
C THR A 41 -6.58 7.86 -8.60
N SER A 42 -7.36 8.80 -8.06
CA SER A 42 -6.94 9.67 -6.95
C SER A 42 -6.66 8.89 -5.67
N ASP A 43 -7.55 7.95 -5.30
CA ASP A 43 -7.42 7.17 -4.07
C ASP A 43 -6.23 6.20 -4.13
N LEU A 44 -6.03 5.50 -5.26
CA LEU A 44 -4.88 4.61 -5.46
C LEU A 44 -3.55 5.37 -5.46
N THR A 45 -3.52 6.55 -6.08
CA THR A 45 -2.33 7.41 -6.08
C THR A 45 -2.01 7.92 -4.69
N ALA A 46 -3.02 8.35 -3.92
CA ALA A 46 -2.84 8.79 -2.54
C ALA A 46 -2.35 7.65 -1.64
N ALA A 47 -2.87 6.42 -1.83
CA ALA A 47 -2.38 5.24 -1.15
C ALA A 47 -0.90 4.99 -1.45
N ALA A 48 -0.50 5.01 -2.72
CA ALA A 48 0.89 4.81 -3.12
C ALA A 48 1.84 5.86 -2.51
N TYR A 49 1.45 7.13 -2.48
CA TYR A 49 2.23 8.18 -1.81
C TYR A 49 2.28 8.00 -0.28
N THR A 50 1.20 7.49 0.33
CA THR A 50 1.18 7.19 1.76
C THR A 50 2.16 6.06 2.11
N ILE A 51 2.20 4.99 1.30
CA ILE A 51 3.17 3.91 1.45
C ILE A 51 4.59 4.45 1.26
N GLN A 52 4.84 5.22 0.19
CA GLN A 52 6.14 5.84 -0.06
C GLN A 52 6.58 6.69 1.14
N GLY A 53 5.72 7.59 1.63
CA GLY A 53 6.03 8.46 2.75
C GLY A 53 6.34 7.69 4.05
N LEU A 54 5.61 6.60 4.33
CA LEU A 54 5.88 5.75 5.48
C LEU A 54 7.22 5.03 5.36
N LEU A 55 7.53 4.48 4.18
CA LEU A 55 8.80 3.83 3.90
C LEU A 55 9.98 4.82 4.00
N GLU A 56 9.82 6.03 3.45
CA GLU A 56 10.81 7.10 3.55
C GLU A 56 11.02 7.56 5.00
N GLN A 57 9.94 7.66 5.78
CA GLN A 57 10.01 8.00 7.20
C GLN A 57 10.78 6.93 7.99
N ALA A 58 10.42 5.65 7.84
CA ALA A 58 11.09 4.55 8.52
C ALA A 58 12.59 4.48 8.17
N ARG A 59 12.91 4.60 6.88
CA ARG A 59 14.29 4.64 6.38
C ARG A 59 15.06 5.84 6.93
N THR A 60 14.49 7.03 6.87
CA THR A 60 15.14 8.26 7.34
C THR A 60 15.38 8.18 8.85
N TYR A 61 14.40 7.68 9.60
CA TYR A 61 14.55 7.45 11.04
C TYR A 61 15.71 6.49 11.34
N ALA A 62 15.78 5.35 10.64
CA ALA A 62 16.88 4.38 10.80
C ALA A 62 18.25 5.02 10.54
N LYS A 63 18.38 5.80 9.46
CA LYS A 63 19.63 6.49 9.11
C LYS A 63 20.02 7.58 10.11
N VAL A 64 19.09 8.47 10.45
CA VAL A 64 19.35 9.62 11.32
C VAL A 64 19.69 9.19 12.73
N ASN A 65 19.03 8.14 13.23
CA ASN A 65 19.25 7.64 14.59
C ASN A 65 20.26 6.49 14.67
N ASN A 66 20.98 6.19 13.58
CA ASN A 66 21.93 5.09 13.49
C ASN A 66 21.37 3.76 14.08
N THR A 67 20.15 3.42 13.67
CA THR A 67 19.40 2.27 14.22
C THR A 67 18.82 1.41 13.09
N TYR A 68 18.28 0.26 13.47
CA TYR A 68 17.48 -0.58 12.59
C TYR A 68 16.01 -0.19 12.68
N GLY A 69 15.36 -0.10 11.53
CA GLY A 69 13.92 0.14 11.41
C GLY A 69 13.23 -1.02 10.72
N TRP A 70 11.96 -1.27 11.04
CA TRP A 70 11.12 -2.25 10.37
C TRP A 70 9.79 -1.63 9.98
N VAL A 71 9.31 -1.98 8.79
CA VAL A 71 7.97 -1.70 8.31
C VAL A 71 7.23 -3.02 8.17
N GLY A 72 6.07 -3.13 8.78
CA GLY A 72 5.21 -4.30 8.75
C GLY A 72 4.05 -4.08 7.80
N PHE A 73 3.71 -5.11 7.03
CA PHE A 73 2.57 -5.12 6.11
C PHE A 73 1.55 -6.17 6.55
N TYR A 74 0.29 -5.78 6.61
CA TYR A 74 -0.83 -6.65 6.93
C TYR A 74 -2.04 -6.27 6.09
N GLU A 75 -2.69 -7.24 5.44
CA GLU A 75 -3.96 -7.00 4.74
C GLU A 75 -5.12 -7.54 5.58
N GLU A 76 -5.99 -6.62 6.01
CA GLU A 76 -7.21 -6.86 6.77
C GLU A 76 -8.42 -6.88 5.83
N ASP A 77 -9.47 -7.61 6.20
CA ASP A 77 -10.76 -7.54 5.51
C ASP A 77 -11.38 -6.14 5.65
N GLY A 78 -11.33 -5.38 4.56
CA GLY A 78 -11.87 -4.03 4.48
C GLY A 78 -13.40 -3.96 4.41
N SER A 79 -14.11 -5.08 4.26
CA SER A 79 -15.57 -5.14 4.26
C SER A 79 -16.19 -5.12 5.67
N ILE A 80 -15.38 -5.36 6.69
CA ILE A 80 -15.80 -5.37 8.09
C ILE A 80 -15.04 -4.34 8.94
N ALA A 81 -15.60 -4.03 10.11
CA ALA A 81 -14.93 -3.21 11.10
C ALA A 81 -13.71 -3.95 11.66
N SER A 82 -12.61 -3.23 11.92
CA SER A 82 -11.41 -3.86 12.50
C SER A 82 -11.71 -4.48 13.86
N THR A 83 -11.23 -5.70 14.07
CA THR A 83 -11.32 -6.44 15.33
C THR A 83 -9.95 -6.57 15.98
N VAL A 84 -9.91 -7.06 17.23
CA VAL A 84 -8.67 -7.39 17.94
C VAL A 84 -8.80 -8.83 18.48
N PRO A 85 -8.13 -9.83 17.87
CA PRO A 85 -7.23 -9.73 16.72
C PRO A 85 -7.95 -9.39 15.40
N PRO A 86 -7.26 -8.80 14.41
CA PRO A 86 -7.82 -8.44 13.12
C PRO A 86 -8.09 -9.66 12.25
N THR A 87 -9.15 -9.63 11.45
CA THR A 87 -9.44 -10.65 10.44
C THR A 87 -8.62 -10.39 9.18
N ALA A 88 -7.74 -11.33 8.82
CA ALA A 88 -7.01 -11.27 7.56
C ALA A 88 -7.97 -11.29 6.36
N GLY A 89 -7.70 -10.47 5.35
CA GLY A 89 -8.53 -10.37 4.15
C GLY A 89 -8.00 -9.30 3.21
N HIS A 90 -8.79 -8.92 2.21
CA HIS A 90 -8.40 -7.88 1.26
C HIS A 90 -9.11 -6.56 1.56
N GLY A 91 -8.58 -5.49 1.00
CA GLY A 91 -9.28 -4.21 0.94
C GLY A 91 -8.96 -3.23 2.05
N ARG A 92 -8.13 -3.60 3.01
CA ARG A 92 -7.52 -2.65 3.93
C ARG A 92 -6.08 -3.03 4.20
N LEU A 93 -5.15 -2.18 3.78
CA LEU A 93 -3.74 -2.33 4.09
C LEU A 93 -3.43 -1.63 5.42
N VAL A 94 -2.84 -2.36 6.34
CA VAL A 94 -2.38 -1.88 7.64
C VAL A 94 -0.85 -1.89 7.66
N LEU A 95 -0.27 -0.75 8.01
CA LEU A 95 1.18 -0.53 8.07
C LEU A 95 1.58 0.00 9.43
N SER A 96 2.65 -0.54 9.99
CA SER A 96 3.31 -0.02 11.18
C SER A 96 4.80 0.06 10.93
N SER A 97 5.44 1.11 11.45
CA SER A 97 6.89 1.22 11.49
C SER A 97 7.41 1.30 12.91
N VAL A 98 8.46 0.55 13.19
CA VAL A 98 9.13 0.49 14.49
C VAL A 98 10.63 0.58 14.30
N ALA A 99 11.36 0.99 15.34
CA ALA A 99 12.80 1.04 15.33
C ALA A 99 13.40 0.49 16.62
N SER A 100 14.63 0.01 16.54
CA SER A 100 15.38 -0.48 17.68
C SER A 100 15.75 0.67 18.61
N LEU A 101 15.56 0.47 19.92
CA LEU A 101 15.96 1.43 20.95
C LEU A 101 17.48 1.46 21.16
N ASP A 102 18.18 0.36 20.89
CA ASP A 102 19.62 0.21 21.18
C ASP A 102 20.51 0.18 19.93
N GLY A 103 19.92 0.36 18.75
CA GLY A 103 20.65 0.37 17.48
C GLY A 103 21.10 -1.00 16.98
N THR A 104 20.80 -2.08 17.70
CA THR A 104 21.03 -3.46 17.24
C THR A 104 19.84 -3.95 16.41
N PRO A 105 20.01 -5.00 15.59
CA PRO A 105 18.88 -5.59 14.87
C PRO A 105 17.92 -6.39 15.77
N ILE A 106 18.18 -6.49 17.09
CA ILE A 106 17.35 -7.16 18.11
C ILE A 106 17.11 -8.68 17.85
N TYR A 107 17.65 -9.23 16.77
CA TYR A 107 17.51 -10.66 16.44
C TYR A 107 18.13 -11.56 17.50
N SER A 108 17.33 -12.51 17.99
CA SER A 108 17.80 -13.63 18.79
C SER A 108 18.49 -14.68 17.92
N SER A 109 19.23 -15.59 18.56
CA SER A 109 19.85 -16.74 17.90
C SER A 109 18.85 -17.76 17.36
N ALA A 110 17.58 -17.68 17.75
CA ALA A 110 16.48 -18.51 17.28
C ALA A 110 15.36 -17.62 16.68
N PRO A 111 14.65 -18.07 15.63
CA PRO A 111 13.47 -17.39 15.10
C PRO A 111 12.42 -17.14 16.19
N GLY A 112 11.85 -15.94 16.20
CA GLY A 112 10.83 -15.54 17.16
C GLY A 112 10.48 -14.06 17.05
N PRO A 113 9.34 -13.62 17.60
CA PRO A 113 8.95 -12.21 17.58
C PRO A 113 10.03 -11.32 18.19
N ILE A 114 10.25 -10.15 17.59
CA ILE A 114 11.11 -9.12 18.16
C ILE A 114 10.49 -8.65 19.48
N ASP A 115 11.31 -8.56 20.53
CA ASP A 115 10.88 -8.09 21.85
C ASP A 115 10.28 -6.66 21.75
N PRO A 116 8.97 -6.48 22.04
CA PRO A 116 8.30 -5.18 21.90
C PRO A 116 8.79 -4.14 22.90
N THR A 117 9.48 -4.54 23.97
CA THR A 117 10.06 -3.61 24.95
C THR A 117 11.37 -2.97 24.47
N ARG A 118 12.00 -3.56 23.45
CA ARG A 118 13.23 -3.06 22.80
C ARG A 118 12.94 -2.23 21.55
N LEU A 119 11.66 -2.02 21.24
CA LEU A 119 11.21 -1.28 20.07
C LEU A 119 10.56 0.05 20.49
N THR A 120 10.76 1.05 19.66
CA THR A 120 9.99 2.30 19.69
C THR A 120 9.17 2.44 18.43
N GLN A 121 7.99 3.05 18.56
CA GLN A 121 7.11 3.30 17.43
C GLN A 121 7.68 4.44 16.58
N VAL A 122 7.76 4.22 15.26
CA VAL A 122 8.07 5.26 14.27
C VAL A 122 6.76 5.65 13.60
N GLY A 123 6.29 6.86 13.83
CA GLY A 123 5.01 7.34 13.29
C GLY A 123 3.79 6.67 13.91
N LYS A 124 2.60 6.93 13.36
CA LYS A 124 1.35 6.28 13.79
C LYS A 124 1.07 5.03 12.97
N LEU A 125 0.23 4.12 13.48
CA LEU A 125 -0.35 3.06 12.67
C LEU A 125 -1.10 3.69 11.48
N VAL A 126 -0.83 3.20 10.28
CA VAL A 126 -1.48 3.65 9.05
C VAL A 126 -2.42 2.58 8.56
N LYS A 127 -3.66 2.99 8.23
CA LYS A 127 -4.66 2.15 7.57
C LYS A 127 -5.04 2.82 6.26
N ILE A 128 -5.01 2.05 5.19
CA ILE A 128 -5.40 2.49 3.85
C ILE A 128 -6.53 1.56 3.40
N ASP A 129 -7.73 2.11 3.26
CA ASP A 129 -8.89 1.36 2.79
C ASP A 129 -8.95 1.29 1.25
N ASN A 130 -9.68 0.31 0.75
CA ASN A 130 -9.93 0.07 -0.68
C ASN A 130 -8.67 -0.19 -1.50
N VAL A 131 -7.67 -0.85 -0.90
CA VAL A 131 -6.45 -1.27 -1.58
C VAL A 131 -6.14 -2.73 -1.32
N HIS A 132 -5.45 -3.33 -2.27
CA HIS A 132 -4.89 -4.67 -2.19
C HIS A 132 -3.47 -4.69 -2.75
N LEU A 133 -2.63 -5.56 -2.21
CA LEU A 133 -1.27 -5.78 -2.70
C LEU A 133 -1.23 -6.99 -3.64
N PRO A 134 -1.40 -6.86 -4.97
CA PRO A 134 -1.29 -8.00 -5.89
C PRO A 134 0.15 -8.40 -6.20
N LEU A 135 0.29 -9.55 -6.86
CA LEU A 135 1.53 -9.93 -7.56
C LEU A 135 1.44 -9.66 -9.06
N PHE A 136 2.02 -8.54 -9.48
CA PHE A 136 2.10 -8.17 -10.89
C PHE A 136 3.10 -9.03 -11.68
N ALA A 137 2.86 -9.12 -12.99
CA ALA A 137 3.87 -9.52 -13.96
C ALA A 137 5.16 -8.69 -13.79
N ILE A 138 6.31 -9.34 -13.88
CA ILE A 138 7.63 -8.73 -13.64
C ILE A 138 7.91 -7.65 -14.69
N GLY A 139 8.38 -6.49 -14.24
CA GLY A 139 8.89 -5.46 -15.15
C GLY A 139 10.05 -5.98 -15.98
N THR A 140 10.23 -5.48 -17.20
CA THR A 140 11.30 -5.93 -18.12
C THR A 140 12.11 -4.77 -18.70
N GLY A 141 11.74 -3.53 -18.36
CA GLY A 141 12.31 -2.34 -18.97
C GLY A 141 13.31 -1.60 -18.07
N THR A 142 13.48 -0.31 -18.37
CA THR A 142 14.32 0.64 -17.62
C THR A 142 13.65 2.02 -17.53
N GLY A 143 12.36 2.11 -17.87
CA GLY A 143 11.61 3.35 -17.94
C GLY A 143 10.88 3.69 -16.64
N ASP A 144 10.05 4.73 -16.71
CA ASP A 144 9.44 5.40 -15.56
C ASP A 144 7.91 5.19 -15.47
N SER A 145 7.33 4.39 -16.37
CA SER A 145 5.93 3.95 -16.32
C SER A 145 5.80 2.55 -15.73
N PHE A 146 4.58 2.16 -15.33
CA PHE A 146 4.31 0.82 -14.82
C PHE A 146 4.77 -0.30 -15.77
N ASP A 147 4.49 -0.17 -17.07
CA ASP A 147 4.79 -1.21 -18.06
C ASP A 147 6.27 -1.27 -18.46
N THR A 148 6.99 -0.15 -18.33
CA THR A 148 8.41 -0.07 -18.68
C THR A 148 9.33 -0.14 -17.46
N ARG A 149 8.77 -0.37 -16.26
CA ARG A 149 9.52 -0.34 -15.00
C ARG A 149 10.65 -1.38 -14.98
N PRO A 150 11.72 -1.11 -14.20
CA PRO A 150 12.83 -2.04 -14.03
C PRO A 150 12.40 -3.43 -13.60
N ALA A 151 13.09 -4.42 -14.17
CA ALA A 151 13.01 -5.79 -13.69
C ALA A 151 13.47 -5.90 -12.23
N LEU A 152 12.77 -6.77 -11.50
CA LEU A 152 13.24 -7.23 -10.21
C LEU A 152 14.46 -8.12 -10.45
N GLN A 153 15.45 -8.07 -9.55
CA GLN A 153 16.64 -8.92 -9.71
C GLN A 153 16.22 -10.40 -9.71
N PHE A 154 16.69 -11.12 -10.73
CA PHE A 154 16.59 -12.57 -10.79
C PHE A 154 17.67 -13.16 -9.89
N GLU A 155 17.31 -13.59 -8.68
CA GLU A 155 18.15 -14.55 -7.97
C GLU A 155 17.91 -15.93 -8.58
N PRO A 156 18.93 -16.58 -9.15
CA PRO A 156 18.77 -17.84 -9.88
C PRO A 156 18.25 -18.99 -9.00
N VAL A 157 18.36 -18.87 -7.68
CA VAL A 157 17.99 -19.93 -6.72
C VAL A 157 16.64 -19.68 -6.05
N ALA A 158 16.22 -18.42 -5.92
CA ALA A 158 15.09 -18.03 -5.05
C ALA A 158 13.93 -17.36 -5.80
N GLY A 159 14.15 -16.88 -7.04
CA GLY A 159 13.11 -16.28 -7.87
C GLY A 159 12.60 -14.92 -7.34
N TYR A 160 11.70 -14.31 -8.11
CA TYR A 160 11.24 -12.93 -7.89
C TYR A 160 10.38 -12.73 -6.62
N ASN A 161 9.82 -13.80 -6.05
CA ASN A 161 8.91 -13.68 -4.90
C ASN A 161 9.62 -13.28 -3.60
N TYR A 162 10.93 -13.45 -3.46
CA TYR A 162 11.66 -12.88 -2.31
C TYR A 162 12.13 -11.43 -2.53
N SER A 163 11.65 -10.78 -3.58
CA SER A 163 11.89 -9.37 -3.89
C SER A 163 10.57 -8.59 -4.00
N ARG A 164 9.49 -9.11 -3.40
CA ARG A 164 8.14 -8.53 -3.53
C ARG A 164 7.33 -8.66 -2.25
N PHE A 165 6.35 -7.76 -2.10
CA PHE A 165 5.20 -7.93 -1.22
C PHE A 165 3.94 -7.99 -2.08
N GLY A 166 3.16 -9.05 -1.92
CA GLY A 166 1.88 -9.18 -2.58
C GLY A 166 1.19 -10.49 -2.21
N GLU A 167 -0.13 -10.49 -2.30
CA GLU A 167 -1.01 -11.59 -1.96
C GLU A 167 -0.69 -12.10 -0.55
N LEU A 168 -0.68 -11.19 0.43
CA LEU A 168 -0.09 -11.46 1.75
C LEU A 168 -0.83 -12.56 2.53
N ASN A 169 -2.11 -12.76 2.18
CA ASN A 169 -3.00 -13.74 2.79
C ASN A 169 -3.13 -15.03 1.94
N ALA A 170 -2.50 -15.09 0.76
CA ALA A 170 -2.54 -16.28 -0.09
C ALA A 170 -1.54 -17.34 0.37
N ALA A 171 -1.78 -18.60 -0.03
CA ALA A 171 -0.82 -19.68 0.16
C ALA A 171 0.28 -19.64 -0.92
N THR A 172 1.44 -20.22 -0.61
CA THR A 172 2.45 -20.52 -1.62
C THR A 172 1.86 -21.45 -2.70
N PRO A 173 2.16 -21.24 -4.00
CA PRO A 173 3.17 -20.35 -4.57
C PRO A 173 2.63 -18.97 -5.01
N HIS A 174 1.49 -18.54 -4.47
CA HIS A 174 0.74 -17.36 -4.91
C HIS A 174 0.88 -16.17 -3.96
N THR A 175 1.88 -16.18 -3.08
CA THR A 175 2.18 -15.10 -2.12
C THR A 175 3.62 -14.64 -2.25
N ALA A 176 3.91 -13.40 -1.87
CA ALA A 176 5.26 -12.88 -1.74
C ALA A 176 5.41 -12.00 -0.49
N PRO A 177 6.51 -12.15 0.27
CA PRO A 177 7.48 -13.24 0.18
C PRO A 177 6.87 -14.61 0.53
N TYR A 178 7.43 -15.69 0.00
CA TYR A 178 6.92 -17.06 0.23
C TYR A 178 6.90 -17.47 1.70
N SER A 179 7.85 -16.96 2.48
CA SER A 179 7.93 -17.18 3.91
C SER A 179 7.51 -15.93 4.67
N ASN A 180 7.17 -16.11 5.94
CA ASN A 180 7.06 -15.01 6.88
C ASN A 180 8.45 -14.63 7.41
N SER A 181 8.55 -13.41 7.94
CA SER A 181 9.70 -12.99 8.74
C SER A 181 9.94 -13.99 9.86
N GLN A 182 11.19 -14.41 10.03
CA GLN A 182 11.60 -15.14 11.23
C GLN A 182 11.52 -14.27 12.48
N PHE A 183 11.49 -12.96 12.29
CA PHE A 183 11.44 -11.95 13.33
C PHE A 183 10.26 -11.02 13.07
N PRO A 184 9.02 -11.49 13.28
CA PRO A 184 7.85 -10.64 13.20
C PRO A 184 7.86 -9.64 14.35
N PHE A 185 7.11 -8.55 14.23
CA PHE A 185 6.93 -7.61 15.33
C PHE A 185 5.45 -7.27 15.51
N GLN A 186 5.08 -6.81 16.70
CA GLN A 186 3.71 -6.45 17.03
C GLN A 186 3.48 -4.93 16.99
N TYR A 187 2.22 -4.53 16.91
CA TYR A 187 1.76 -3.19 17.28
C TYR A 187 0.65 -3.31 18.33
N PRO A 188 0.59 -2.43 19.33
CA PRO A 188 1.62 -1.43 19.67
C PRO A 188 2.89 -2.06 20.27
N VAL A 189 3.95 -1.26 20.38
CA VAL A 189 5.21 -1.59 21.08
C VAL A 189 5.39 -0.67 22.29
N GLY A 190 6.24 -1.05 23.24
CA GLY A 190 6.49 -0.25 24.44
C GLY A 190 6.99 -1.07 25.62
N ASN A 191 7.34 -0.36 26.70
CA ASN A 191 7.78 -0.93 27.96
C ASN A 191 6.92 -0.35 29.12
N PRO A 192 6.10 -1.16 29.83
CA PRO A 192 5.95 -2.62 29.68
C PRO A 192 5.33 -3.03 28.34
N ALA A 193 5.55 -4.29 27.95
CA ALA A 193 5.03 -4.84 26.69
C ALA A 193 3.49 -4.76 26.65
N PRO A 194 2.89 -4.06 25.67
CA PRO A 194 1.44 -3.98 25.54
C PRO A 194 0.86 -5.24 24.89
N LEU A 195 -0.46 -5.43 25.04
CA LEU A 195 -1.19 -6.47 24.31
C LEU A 195 -1.15 -6.20 22.80
N ALA A 196 -0.78 -7.22 22.03
CA ALA A 196 -0.67 -7.10 20.57
C ALA A 196 -2.05 -6.89 19.93
N GLN A 197 -2.19 -5.81 19.18
CA GLN A 197 -3.32 -5.57 18.28
C GLN A 197 -3.06 -6.17 16.90
N TYR A 198 -1.85 -5.98 16.37
CA TYR A 198 -1.42 -6.54 15.09
C TYR A 198 -0.10 -7.28 15.26
N THR A 199 0.09 -8.36 14.52
CA THR A 199 1.38 -9.04 14.37
C THR A 199 1.78 -9.03 12.91
N PHE A 200 2.87 -8.34 12.58
CA PHE A 200 3.34 -8.18 11.21
C PHE A 200 4.31 -9.30 10.85
N LEU A 201 3.82 -10.24 10.04
CA LEU A 201 4.57 -11.39 9.56
C LEU A 201 5.35 -11.11 8.28
N LYS A 202 4.95 -10.10 7.51
CA LYS A 202 5.64 -9.65 6.30
C LYS A 202 6.29 -8.31 6.62
N THR A 203 7.62 -8.26 6.64
CA THR A 203 8.35 -7.08 7.12
C THR A 203 9.41 -6.63 6.13
N LEU A 204 9.68 -5.32 6.11
CA LEU A 204 10.82 -4.72 5.42
C LEU A 204 11.70 -4.04 6.46
N GLN A 205 12.94 -4.50 6.59
CA GLN A 205 13.95 -3.90 7.46
C GLN A 205 14.72 -2.82 6.71
N PHE A 206 15.03 -1.71 7.38
CA PHE A 206 16.04 -0.75 6.99
C PHE A 206 17.24 -0.81 7.94
N SER A 207 18.44 -0.89 7.40
CA SER A 207 19.68 -0.78 8.19
C SER A 207 20.00 0.69 8.55
N PRO A 208 20.91 0.95 9.50
CA PRO A 208 21.44 2.30 9.77
C PRO A 208 22.03 2.99 8.53
N ARG A 209 22.43 2.22 7.51
CA ARG A 209 22.94 2.73 6.22
C ARG A 209 21.83 3.00 5.20
N GLY A 210 20.59 2.64 5.53
CA GLY A 210 19.43 2.77 4.68
C GLY A 210 19.33 1.69 3.61
N GLU A 211 19.97 0.54 3.78
CA GLU A 211 19.74 -0.63 2.92
C GLU A 211 18.43 -1.29 3.33
N SER A 212 17.69 -1.82 2.36
CA SER A 212 16.41 -2.50 2.63
C SER A 212 16.54 -4.03 2.49
N ARG A 213 15.87 -4.78 3.38
CA ARG A 213 15.83 -6.25 3.37
C ARG A 213 14.43 -6.76 3.69
N ILE A 214 13.87 -7.61 2.84
CA ILE A 214 12.59 -8.28 3.11
C ILE A 214 12.81 -9.35 4.18
N ASN A 215 11.91 -9.43 5.16
CA ASN A 215 11.91 -10.45 6.23
C ASN A 215 13.22 -10.53 7.04
N GLY A 216 14.04 -9.47 7.03
CA GLY A 216 15.21 -9.31 7.88
C GLY A 216 16.43 -10.18 7.51
N ASN A 217 17.07 -10.78 8.53
CA ASN A 217 18.40 -11.40 8.45
C ASN A 217 18.54 -12.61 7.51
N ASN A 218 17.43 -13.18 7.04
CA ASN A 218 17.47 -14.38 6.19
C ASN A 218 17.59 -14.11 4.70
N TYR A 219 17.54 -12.84 4.30
CA TYR A 219 17.55 -12.48 2.90
C TYR A 219 18.65 -11.48 2.59
N ASP A 220 19.36 -11.77 1.50
CA ASP A 220 20.28 -10.83 0.90
C ASP A 220 19.57 -9.53 0.55
N ILE A 221 20.34 -8.44 0.56
CA ILE A 221 19.89 -7.16 0.06
C ILE A 221 19.43 -7.36 -1.38
N ARG A 222 18.17 -7.04 -1.66
CA ARG A 222 17.60 -7.17 -3.01
C ARG A 222 17.84 -5.88 -3.76
N ARG A 223 18.37 -5.92 -4.99
CA ARG A 223 18.55 -4.70 -5.81
C ARG A 223 17.27 -3.91 -5.98
N VAL A 224 16.12 -4.58 -6.10
CA VAL A 224 14.80 -3.96 -6.17
C VAL A 224 13.82 -4.78 -5.36
N VAL A 225 13.07 -4.13 -4.46
CA VAL A 225 11.88 -4.68 -3.81
C VAL A 225 10.65 -4.00 -4.41
N GLU A 226 9.64 -4.77 -4.81
CA GLU A 226 8.40 -4.23 -5.38
C GLU A 226 7.19 -4.51 -4.48
N ILE A 227 6.34 -3.49 -4.33
CA ILE A 227 5.04 -3.57 -3.69
C ILE A 227 4.02 -3.18 -4.76
N GLY A 228 3.17 -4.11 -5.15
CA GLY A 228 2.07 -3.81 -6.06
C GLY A 228 0.91 -3.17 -5.32
N LEU A 229 0.18 -2.25 -5.94
CA LEU A 229 -1.08 -1.74 -5.45
C LEU A 229 -2.15 -1.83 -6.53
N LEU A 230 -3.29 -2.40 -6.14
CA LEU A 230 -4.55 -2.29 -6.86
C LEU A 230 -5.62 -1.72 -5.96
N GLN A 231 -6.54 -1.01 -6.58
CA GLN A 231 -7.74 -0.57 -5.89
C GLN A 231 -8.74 -1.73 -5.75
N THR A 232 -9.39 -1.80 -4.59
CA THR A 232 -10.51 -2.70 -4.31
C THR A 232 -11.80 -1.92 -4.03
N ARG A 233 -12.91 -2.63 -3.82
CA ARG A 233 -14.13 -2.07 -3.22
C ARG A 233 -14.52 -2.92 -2.02
N GLY A 234 -14.32 -2.41 -0.81
CA GLY A 234 -14.28 -3.29 0.35
C GLY A 234 -13.25 -4.39 0.10
N SER A 235 -13.61 -5.65 0.34
CA SER A 235 -12.74 -6.81 0.11
C SER A 235 -12.74 -7.36 -1.33
N ALA A 236 -13.51 -6.77 -2.25
CA ALA A 236 -13.56 -7.24 -3.63
C ALA A 236 -12.33 -6.78 -4.43
N VAL A 237 -11.50 -7.74 -4.84
CA VAL A 237 -10.31 -7.52 -5.67
C VAL A 237 -10.68 -7.60 -7.16
N PRO A 238 -10.16 -6.71 -8.02
CA PRO A 238 -10.33 -6.82 -9.47
C PRO A 238 -9.86 -8.17 -10.02
N ILE A 239 -10.56 -8.69 -11.02
CA ILE A 239 -10.17 -9.94 -11.70
C ILE A 239 -8.97 -9.65 -12.61
N ALA A 240 -7.93 -10.47 -12.52
CA ALA A 240 -6.78 -10.39 -13.42
C ALA A 240 -7.20 -10.78 -14.84
N ALA A 241 -6.73 -10.02 -15.83
CA ALA A 241 -6.94 -10.31 -17.24
C ALA A 241 -6.19 -11.57 -17.69
N GLN A 242 -5.02 -11.82 -17.11
CA GLN A 242 -4.22 -13.03 -17.32
C GLN A 242 -3.52 -13.46 -16.03
N GLY A 243 -3.28 -14.76 -15.88
CA GLY A 243 -2.53 -15.30 -14.74
C GLY A 243 -3.23 -15.06 -13.40
N ALA A 244 -4.56 -15.10 -13.37
CA ALA A 244 -5.32 -14.97 -12.12
C ALA A 244 -4.84 -15.99 -11.08
N GLY A 245 -4.58 -15.52 -9.85
CA GLY A 245 -4.03 -16.36 -8.79
C GLY A 245 -2.62 -16.86 -9.07
N THR A 246 -1.82 -16.18 -9.90
CA THR A 246 -0.39 -16.51 -10.11
C THR A 246 0.50 -15.38 -9.60
N SER A 247 1.79 -15.65 -9.40
CA SER A 247 2.76 -14.62 -8.99
C SER A 247 3.19 -13.67 -10.13
N THR A 248 2.46 -13.66 -11.24
CA THR A 248 2.72 -12.87 -12.45
C THR A 248 1.41 -12.40 -13.10
N ALA A 249 0.40 -12.10 -12.28
CA ALA A 249 -0.91 -11.70 -12.76
C ALA A 249 -0.84 -10.35 -13.53
N VAL A 250 -1.67 -10.23 -14.57
CA VAL A 250 -1.81 -9.01 -15.37
C VAL A 250 -3.20 -8.45 -15.13
N TYR A 251 -3.27 -7.17 -14.78
CA TYR A 251 -4.52 -6.44 -14.58
C TYR A 251 -4.61 -5.34 -15.64
N ASN A 252 -5.81 -5.10 -16.17
CA ASN A 252 -6.05 -4.06 -17.19
C ASN A 252 -6.37 -2.68 -16.59
N ASN A 253 -6.58 -2.61 -15.27
CA ASN A 253 -7.01 -1.40 -14.56
C ASN A 253 -5.81 -0.56 -14.08
N ASP A 254 -6.13 0.60 -13.48
CA ASP A 254 -5.19 1.43 -12.72
C ASP A 254 -4.39 0.57 -11.74
N ALA A 255 -3.06 0.58 -11.93
CA ALA A 255 -2.11 -0.19 -11.14
C ALA A 255 -0.92 0.68 -10.80
N VAL A 256 -0.41 0.54 -9.57
CA VAL A 256 0.80 1.23 -9.14
C VAL A 256 1.79 0.22 -8.59
N ALA A 257 3.04 0.28 -9.04
CA ALA A 257 4.14 -0.43 -8.42
C ALA A 257 5.00 0.57 -7.64
N VAL A 258 5.22 0.31 -6.36
CA VAL A 258 6.23 0.99 -5.55
C VAL A 258 7.48 0.12 -5.63
N GLN A 259 8.58 0.63 -6.19
CA GLN A 259 9.86 -0.08 -6.13
C GLN A 259 10.84 0.64 -5.21
N ILE A 260 11.57 -0.15 -4.44
CA ILE A 260 12.59 0.28 -3.50
C ILE A 260 13.91 -0.29 -3.98
N SER A 261 14.88 0.56 -4.28
CA SER A 261 16.24 0.09 -4.61
C SER A 261 16.94 -0.49 -3.37
N GLY A 262 17.70 -1.57 -3.50
CA GLY A 262 18.37 -2.20 -2.35
C GLY A 262 19.44 -1.33 -1.73
N LEU A 263 20.31 -0.79 -2.59
CA LEU A 263 21.42 0.09 -2.21
C LEU A 263 20.96 1.54 -2.31
N GLY A 264 21.00 2.24 -1.18
CA GLY A 264 20.53 3.61 -1.06
C GLY A 264 19.02 3.77 -0.84
N SER A 265 18.19 2.74 -1.04
CA SER A 265 16.73 2.73 -0.78
C SER A 265 15.96 3.91 -1.35
N VAL A 266 16.28 4.33 -2.57
CA VAL A 266 15.41 5.21 -3.35
C VAL A 266 14.10 4.49 -3.61
N ILE A 267 13.00 5.15 -3.27
CA ILE A 267 11.63 4.64 -3.46
C ILE A 267 11.03 5.38 -4.65
N LYS A 268 10.53 4.64 -5.64
CA LYS A 268 9.95 5.17 -6.87
C LYS A 268 8.58 4.57 -7.13
N LEU A 269 7.67 5.41 -7.61
CA LEU A 269 6.33 5.01 -8.03
C LEU A 269 6.27 4.86 -9.54
N TYR A 270 5.74 3.74 -10.01
CA TYR A 270 5.44 3.49 -11.41
C TYR A 270 3.95 3.30 -11.56
N ARG A 271 3.33 4.15 -12.38
CA ARG A 271 1.88 4.17 -12.58
C ARG A 271 1.52 3.82 -14.00
N ARG A 272 0.35 3.22 -14.17
CA ARG A 272 -0.31 3.11 -15.46
C ARG A 272 -1.33 4.22 -15.62
#